data_AF-A0A9J6EU71-F1
#
_entry.id   AF-A0A9J6EU71-F1
#
_cell.length_a   1.000
_cell.length_b   1.000
_cell.length_c   1.000
_cell.angle_alpha   90.00
_cell.angle_beta   90.00
_cell.angle_gamma   90.00
#
_symmetry.space_group_name_H-M   'P 1'
#
loop_
_entity.id
_entity.type
_entity.pdbx_description
1 polymer ?
#
loop_
_entity_poly.entity_id
_entity_poly.type
_entity_poly.pdbx_seq_one_letter_code
_entity_poly.pdbx_strand_id
1 'polypeptide(L)'
;MLAVKGSVLPQMSRALGPLAEMLRRKLKWAPRQAARVQALNRPYDKDVLLRRHTLADPADYNRLGNYSAVDNPAGKFSLSHTLASGDLADVEFWVESTHFPGQSASFKAHKVIVALQNDVFKAMFYGDFAKEDRVVITDLHPEGVRGLLRYFYSGCLEVGTVHQAACTRTAAAKYLVPQLEQRCLKFINSSMAPNDVCPFLDYIMTVGEDALTPATIAIVKDSPKVLSSRAFKSCTEATIKYVLKHVTNVAETLVLRAVYAWGWQCLTRGKESCTTERPKLGDHEKEEFRAALEPLFPELRFLALTPQEFVEGPNAWGVLTDAEARAIVSNILKAGSMPMPAGFCKIREARA
;
A
#
# COMPACT_ATOMS: atom_id res chain seq x y z
N MET A 1 58.92 8.63 30.76
CA MET A 1 58.36 9.25 29.53
C MET A 1 57.14 8.42 29.16
N LEU A 2 55.90 8.89 29.06
CA LEU A 2 55.31 10.22 28.99
C LEU A 2 53.90 10.14 29.59
N ALA A 3 53.50 11.19 30.31
CA ALA A 3 52.14 11.43 30.75
C ALA A 3 51.31 12.00 29.58
N VAL A 4 50.05 11.57 29.44
CA VAL A 4 49.03 12.34 28.71
C VAL A 4 47.74 12.39 29.53
N LYS A 5 47.41 13.62 29.94
CA LYS A 5 46.17 14.15 30.53
C LYS A 5 44.97 13.72 29.65
N GLY A 6 43.82 13.28 30.16
CA GLY A 6 42.88 14.07 30.95
C GLY A 6 42.06 15.03 30.06
N SER A 7 40.92 14.58 29.50
CA SER A 7 39.67 15.36 29.26
C SER A 7 38.79 14.80 28.12
N VAL A 8 37.92 13.81 28.38
CA VAL A 8 36.73 13.55 27.51
C VAL A 8 35.48 13.12 28.31
N LEU A 9 35.64 12.67 29.56
CA LEU A 9 34.54 12.10 30.34
C LEU A 9 33.42 13.06 30.86
N PRO A 10 33.55 14.40 30.96
CA PRO A 10 32.43 15.22 31.43
C PRO A 10 31.34 15.50 30.39
N GLN A 11 31.61 15.31 29.08
CA GLN A 11 30.64 15.68 28.03
C GLN A 11 29.67 14.54 27.65
N MET A 12 30.07 13.27 27.82
CA MET A 12 29.16 12.12 27.56
C MET A 12 28.09 11.95 28.66
N SER A 13 28.35 12.41 29.88
CA SER A 13 27.39 12.35 31.00
C SER A 13 26.20 13.32 30.84
N ARG A 14 26.34 14.42 30.10
CA ARG A 14 25.24 15.37 29.85
C ARG A 14 24.30 14.94 28.71
N ALA A 15 24.77 14.12 27.77
CA ALA A 15 23.99 13.64 26.64
C ALA A 15 23.18 12.35 26.93
N LEU A 16 23.58 11.56 27.93
CA LEU A 16 22.90 10.29 28.28
C LEU A 16 21.71 10.47 29.24
N GLY A 17 21.63 11.57 29.98
CA GLY A 17 20.51 11.86 30.88
C GLY A 17 19.15 11.95 30.17
N PRO A 18 19.02 12.75 29.09
CA PRO A 18 17.76 12.86 28.33
C PRO A 18 17.36 11.55 27.63
N LEU A 19 18.32 10.78 27.12
CA LEU A 19 18.06 9.52 26.42
C LEU A 19 17.62 8.41 27.40
N ALA A 20 18.23 8.36 28.59
CA ALA A 20 17.83 7.45 29.66
C ALA A 20 16.47 7.81 30.25
N GLU A 21 16.13 9.11 30.34
CA GLU A 21 14.81 9.57 30.79
C GLU A 21 13.73 9.33 29.71
N MET A 22 14.07 9.46 28.42
CA MET A 22 13.20 9.10 27.29
C MET A 22 12.95 7.59 27.22
N LEU A 23 13.97 6.76 27.47
CA LEU A 23 13.83 5.29 27.55
C LEU A 23 13.06 4.86 28.80
N ARG A 24 13.24 5.51 29.95
CA ARG A 24 12.39 5.29 31.15
C ARG A 24 10.94 5.73 30.94
N ARG A 25 10.70 6.80 30.18
CA ARG A 25 9.34 7.21 29.75
C ARG A 25 8.74 6.20 28.77
N LYS A 26 9.49 5.71 27.77
CA LYS A 26 9.04 4.64 26.86
C LYS A 26 8.77 3.31 27.59
N LEU A 27 9.61 2.91 28.56
CA LEU A 27 9.39 1.69 29.35
C LEU A 27 8.26 1.81 30.38
N LYS A 28 7.96 3.01 30.91
CA LYS A 28 6.77 3.24 31.75
C LYS A 28 5.46 3.32 30.93
N TRP A 29 5.55 3.65 29.64
CA TRP A 29 4.41 3.75 28.72
C TRP A 29 4.01 2.43 28.06
N ALA A 30 4.94 1.50 27.84
CA ALA A 30 4.67 0.25 27.12
C ALA A 30 3.70 -0.73 27.82
N PRO A 31 3.74 -0.96 29.15
CA PRO A 31 2.83 -1.92 29.80
C PRO A 31 1.41 -1.37 29.99
N ARG A 32 1.25 -0.05 30.12
CA ARG A 32 -0.04 0.61 30.40
C ARG A 32 -0.91 0.82 29.17
N GLN A 33 -0.32 0.98 27.99
CA GLN A 33 -1.07 0.93 26.73
C GLN A 33 -1.30 -0.49 26.23
N ALA A 34 -0.38 -1.44 26.47
CA ALA A 34 -0.62 -2.85 26.16
C ALA A 34 -1.85 -3.39 26.91
N ALA A 35 -2.02 -3.03 28.19
CA ALA A 35 -3.23 -3.36 28.96
C ALA A 35 -4.49 -2.60 28.49
N ARG A 36 -4.38 -1.36 27.99
CA ARG A 36 -5.51 -0.57 27.44
C ARG A 36 -5.96 -1.06 26.06
N VAL A 37 -5.03 -1.45 25.20
CA VAL A 37 -5.33 -2.06 23.91
C VAL A 37 -5.88 -3.47 24.13
N GLN A 38 -5.34 -4.27 25.06
CA GLN A 38 -5.90 -5.58 25.41
C GLN A 38 -7.28 -5.50 26.09
N ALA A 39 -7.57 -4.46 26.89
CA ALA A 39 -8.89 -4.25 27.47
C ALA A 39 -9.95 -3.82 26.42
N LEU A 40 -9.53 -3.08 25.39
CA LEU A 40 -10.35 -2.78 24.20
C LEU A 40 -10.41 -3.95 23.19
N ASN A 41 -9.53 -4.96 23.33
CA ASN A 41 -9.48 -6.20 22.55
C ASN A 41 -10.21 -7.38 23.23
N ARG A 42 -11.01 -7.16 24.27
CA ARG A 42 -12.11 -8.12 24.52
C ARG A 42 -12.92 -8.19 23.24
N PRO A 43 -13.40 -9.38 22.81
CA PRO A 43 -14.15 -9.49 21.58
C PRO A 43 -15.34 -8.53 21.65
N TYR A 44 -15.18 -7.38 21.01
CA TYR A 44 -16.22 -6.37 20.88
C TYR A 44 -17.25 -7.04 19.97
N ASP A 45 -18.38 -7.38 20.56
CA ASP A 45 -19.42 -8.17 19.92
C ASP A 45 -19.92 -7.43 18.67
N LYS A 46 -19.40 -7.83 17.50
CA LYS A 46 -19.74 -7.26 16.19
C LYS A 46 -21.26 -7.31 15.96
N ASP A 47 -21.95 -8.27 16.57
CA ASP A 47 -23.39 -8.45 16.42
C ASP A 47 -24.19 -7.33 17.10
N VAL A 48 -23.66 -6.68 18.14
CA VAL A 48 -24.36 -5.59 18.85
C VAL A 48 -24.39 -4.30 18.02
N LEU A 49 -23.30 -3.97 17.32
CA LEU A 49 -23.25 -2.81 16.42
C LEU A 49 -23.99 -3.06 15.11
N LEU A 50 -23.90 -4.28 14.56
CA LEU A 50 -24.69 -4.68 13.40
C LEU A 50 -26.20 -4.59 13.71
N ARG A 51 -26.65 -5.01 14.91
CA ARG A 51 -28.07 -4.94 15.31
C ARG A 51 -28.66 -3.54 15.35
N ARG A 52 -27.87 -2.49 15.64
CA ARG A 52 -28.35 -1.09 15.58
C ARG A 52 -28.47 -0.56 14.15
N HIS A 53 -27.66 -1.06 13.23
CA HIS A 53 -27.71 -0.68 11.80
C HIS A 53 -28.65 -1.55 10.96
N THR A 54 -29.11 -2.72 11.46
CA THR A 54 -30.06 -3.61 10.78
C THR A 54 -31.54 -3.28 11.03
N LEU A 55 -31.86 -2.23 11.79
CA LEU A 55 -33.26 -1.79 11.99
C LEU A 55 -33.82 -0.96 10.83
N ALA A 56 -33.09 -0.81 9.73
CA ALA A 56 -33.62 -0.28 8.48
C ALA A 56 -33.95 -1.45 7.54
N ASP A 57 -35.22 -1.55 7.14
CA ASP A 57 -35.71 -2.53 6.18
C ASP A 57 -34.84 -2.51 4.90
N PRO A 58 -34.29 -3.65 4.43
CA PRO A 58 -33.53 -3.72 3.18
C PRO A 58 -34.31 -3.17 1.97
N ALA A 59 -35.65 -3.15 2.03
CA ALA A 59 -36.50 -2.58 0.99
C ALA A 59 -36.50 -1.03 0.97
N ASP A 60 -36.18 -0.36 2.08
CA ASP A 60 -36.17 1.11 2.14
C ASP A 60 -34.95 1.72 1.46
N TYR A 61 -33.80 1.03 1.47
CA TYR A 61 -32.61 1.49 0.74
C TYR A 61 -32.77 1.41 -0.78
N ASN A 62 -33.54 0.44 -1.29
CA ASN A 62 -33.80 0.30 -2.72
C ASN A 62 -34.80 1.35 -3.26
N ARG A 63 -35.64 1.98 -2.40
CA ARG A 63 -36.46 3.12 -2.81
C ARG A 63 -35.68 4.43 -2.97
N LEU A 64 -34.48 4.53 -2.40
CA LEU A 64 -33.58 5.67 -2.58
C LEU A 64 -32.64 5.48 -3.80
N GLY A 65 -32.73 4.35 -4.50
CA GLY A 65 -31.78 3.92 -5.54
C GLY A 65 -31.90 4.56 -6.92
N ASN A 66 -32.82 5.51 -7.13
CA ASN A 66 -33.05 6.15 -8.44
C ASN A 66 -32.97 7.69 -8.41
N TYR A 67 -32.20 8.27 -7.49
CA TYR A 67 -31.80 9.68 -7.63
C TYR A 67 -30.52 9.75 -8.46
N SER A 68 -30.69 10.03 -9.76
CA SER A 68 -29.66 10.63 -10.57
C SER A 68 -29.03 11.79 -9.80
N ALA A 69 -27.70 11.89 -9.80
CA ALA A 69 -26.94 12.94 -9.12
C ALA A 69 -27.09 14.34 -9.76
N VAL A 70 -28.24 14.62 -10.34
CA VAL A 70 -28.64 15.89 -10.92
C VAL A 70 -29.93 16.26 -10.20
N ASP A 71 -29.85 17.29 -9.36
CA ASP A 71 -30.94 17.86 -8.56
C ASP A 71 -31.35 17.10 -7.29
N ASN A 72 -30.45 17.05 -6.30
CA ASN A 72 -30.85 16.85 -4.90
C ASN A 72 -31.00 18.22 -4.19
N PRO A 73 -32.23 18.71 -3.92
CA PRO A 73 -32.45 19.95 -3.15
C PRO A 73 -32.00 19.84 -1.67
N ALA A 74 -31.63 18.65 -1.17
CA ALA A 74 -30.94 18.47 0.11
C ALA A 74 -29.46 18.93 0.11
N GLY A 75 -28.91 19.33 -1.05
CA GLY A 75 -27.60 19.97 -1.14
C GLY A 75 -27.47 21.30 -0.37
N LYS A 76 -28.57 21.80 0.23
CA LYS A 76 -28.59 23.01 1.06
C LYS A 76 -28.08 22.84 2.51
N PHE A 77 -27.87 21.63 3.02
CA PHE A 77 -27.40 21.42 4.41
C PHE A 77 -26.24 20.41 4.52
N SER A 78 -25.30 20.43 3.57
CA SER A 78 -24.03 19.71 3.74
C SER A 78 -23.10 20.52 4.65
N LEU A 79 -22.68 19.94 5.78
CA LEU A 79 -21.71 20.59 6.68
C LEU A 79 -20.28 20.58 6.11
N SER A 80 -20.09 20.07 4.90
CA SER A 80 -18.78 19.97 4.22
C SER A 80 -18.05 21.30 4.15
N HIS A 81 -18.77 22.41 3.96
CA HIS A 81 -18.16 23.74 4.00
C HIS A 81 -17.53 24.05 5.36
N THR A 82 -18.17 23.64 6.46
CA THR A 82 -17.66 23.84 7.82
C THR A 82 -16.38 23.03 8.06
N LEU A 83 -16.28 21.81 7.51
CA LEU A 83 -15.02 21.05 7.54
C LEU A 83 -13.90 21.75 6.75
N ALA A 84 -14.25 22.35 5.61
CA ALA A 84 -13.29 23.03 4.74
C ALA A 84 -12.79 24.37 5.31
N SER A 85 -13.67 25.17 5.92
CA SER A 85 -13.28 26.44 6.54
C SER A 85 -12.57 26.25 7.88
N GLY A 86 -12.96 25.21 8.64
CA GLY A 86 -12.46 24.98 9.99
C GLY A 86 -12.95 26.01 11.01
N ASP A 87 -13.97 26.79 10.67
CA ASP A 87 -14.59 27.75 11.58
C ASP A 87 -15.24 27.03 12.75
N LEU A 88 -14.95 27.46 13.98
CA LEU A 88 -15.41 26.84 15.23
C LEU A 88 -14.88 25.42 15.48
N ALA A 89 -13.85 24.99 14.75
CA ALA A 89 -13.20 23.71 15.00
C ALA A 89 -12.61 23.65 16.41
N ASP A 90 -12.98 22.62 17.17
CA ASP A 90 -12.61 22.37 18.56
C ASP A 90 -11.74 21.11 18.71
N VAL A 91 -11.34 20.48 17.59
CA VAL A 91 -10.38 19.38 17.55
C VAL A 91 -9.52 19.43 16.28
N GLU A 92 -8.26 19.00 16.40
CA GLU A 92 -7.35 18.80 15.27
C GLU A 92 -6.83 17.35 15.21
N PHE A 93 -7.00 16.72 14.04
CA PHE A 93 -6.49 15.39 13.72
C PHE A 93 -5.12 15.51 13.05
N TRP A 94 -4.08 15.00 13.69
CA TRP A 94 -2.72 14.94 13.17
C TRP A 94 -2.43 13.55 12.65
N VAL A 95 -2.14 13.44 11.36
CA VAL A 95 -1.85 12.16 10.70
C VAL A 95 -0.37 12.13 10.36
N GLU A 96 0.35 11.21 10.98
CA GLU A 96 1.77 10.98 10.76
C GLU A 96 2.05 9.48 10.88
N SER A 97 1.95 8.78 9.76
CA SER A 97 2.08 7.33 9.73
C SER A 97 3.53 6.89 9.52
N THR A 98 3.97 5.90 10.30
CA THR A 98 5.28 5.27 10.09
C THR A 98 5.36 4.48 8.79
N HIS A 99 4.21 4.08 8.23
CA HIS A 99 4.13 3.36 6.96
C HIS A 99 4.36 4.27 5.74
N PHE A 100 4.10 5.58 5.89
CA PHE A 100 4.15 6.55 4.80
C PHE A 100 5.02 7.75 5.20
N PRO A 101 6.35 7.56 5.32
CA PRO A 101 7.25 8.61 5.73
C PRO A 101 7.18 9.81 4.76
N GLY A 102 7.16 11.02 5.31
CA GLY A 102 7.03 12.26 4.53
C GLY A 102 5.60 12.60 4.09
N GLN A 103 4.61 11.76 4.40
CA GLN A 103 3.20 12.01 4.10
C GLN A 103 2.42 12.25 5.39
N SER A 104 2.44 13.51 5.86
CA SER A 104 1.70 13.96 7.03
C SER A 104 0.67 15.03 6.69
N ALA A 105 -0.42 15.09 7.44
CA ALA A 105 -1.40 16.17 7.32
C ALA A 105 -2.05 16.44 8.68
N SER A 106 -2.59 17.66 8.86
CA SER A 106 -3.52 17.94 9.94
C SER A 106 -4.89 18.37 9.40
N PHE A 107 -5.94 18.02 10.14
CA PHE A 107 -7.32 18.33 9.78
C PHE A 107 -8.05 18.92 10.98
N LYS A 108 -8.53 20.16 10.85
CA LYS A 108 -9.42 20.77 11.84
C LYS A 108 -10.83 20.23 11.67
N ALA A 109 -11.50 19.91 12.76
CA ALA A 109 -12.85 19.34 12.76
C ALA A 109 -13.64 19.72 14.02
N HIS A 110 -14.88 19.23 14.10
CA HIS A 110 -15.81 19.50 15.19
C HIS A 110 -16.10 18.20 15.95
N LYS A 111 -15.78 18.17 17.24
CA LYS A 111 -15.99 17.00 18.11
C LYS A 111 -17.44 16.52 18.04
N VAL A 112 -18.40 17.44 18.11
CA VAL A 112 -19.83 17.10 18.09
C VAL A 112 -20.25 16.37 16.81
N ILE A 113 -19.80 16.85 15.64
CA ILE A 113 -20.16 16.25 14.35
C ILE A 113 -19.55 14.84 14.25
N VAL A 114 -18.25 14.71 14.55
CA VAL A 114 -17.54 13.44 14.45
C VAL A 114 -18.08 12.42 15.48
N ALA A 115 -18.35 12.84 16.71
CA ALA A 115 -18.89 11.97 17.76
C ALA A 115 -20.33 11.51 17.49
N LEU A 116 -21.17 12.32 16.85
CA LEU A 116 -22.51 11.90 16.47
C LEU A 116 -22.51 10.80 15.40
N GLN A 117 -21.47 10.76 14.56
CA GLN A 117 -21.33 9.79 13.48
C GLN A 117 -20.55 8.53 13.86
N ASN A 118 -19.80 8.55 14.98
CA ASN A 118 -18.88 7.49 15.30
C ASN A 118 -18.68 7.29 16.81
N ASP A 119 -19.00 6.09 17.28
CA ASP A 119 -18.93 5.76 18.71
C ASP A 119 -17.49 5.74 19.28
N VAL A 120 -16.48 5.44 18.45
CA VAL A 120 -15.07 5.50 18.89
C VAL A 120 -14.70 6.94 19.24
N PHE A 121 -15.03 7.89 18.36
CA PHE A 121 -14.80 9.31 18.62
C PHE A 121 -15.72 9.87 19.69
N LYS A 122 -16.96 9.38 19.82
CA LYS A 122 -17.85 9.73 20.93
C LYS A 122 -17.25 9.38 22.28
N ALA A 123 -16.74 8.16 22.42
CA ALA A 123 -16.05 7.72 23.64
C ALA A 123 -14.77 8.53 23.89
N MET A 124 -14.03 8.86 22.83
CA MET A 124 -12.81 9.67 22.93
C MET A 124 -13.08 11.10 23.40
N PHE A 125 -14.12 11.76 22.89
CA PHE A 125 -14.40 13.18 23.13
C PHE A 125 -15.39 13.46 24.27
N TYR A 126 -16.24 12.50 24.61
CA TYR A 126 -17.29 12.69 25.63
C TYR A 126 -17.36 11.55 26.66
N GLY A 127 -16.41 10.61 26.63
CA GLY A 127 -16.27 9.59 27.68
C GLY A 127 -15.54 10.09 28.91
N ASP A 128 -15.36 9.21 29.90
CA ASP A 128 -14.81 9.50 31.24
C ASP A 128 -13.39 10.09 31.25
N PHE A 129 -12.70 10.08 30.11
CA PHE A 129 -11.31 10.54 29.95
C PHE A 129 -11.14 11.60 28.84
N ALA A 130 -12.21 12.28 28.43
CA ALA A 130 -12.18 13.34 27.43
C ALA A 130 -11.31 14.53 27.87
N LYS A 131 -10.05 14.60 27.40
CA LYS A 131 -9.10 15.67 27.75
C LYS A 131 -8.25 16.17 26.59
N GLU A 132 -8.48 15.68 25.38
CA GLU A 132 -7.61 15.95 24.24
C GLU A 132 -8.35 16.70 23.12
N ASP A 133 -7.83 17.89 22.79
CA ASP A 133 -8.24 18.69 21.63
C ASP A 133 -7.41 18.32 20.39
N ARG A 134 -6.50 17.37 20.53
CA ARG A 134 -5.59 16.89 19.50
C ARG A 134 -5.64 15.37 19.42
N VAL A 135 -5.99 14.85 18.25
CA VAL A 135 -5.99 13.40 17.99
C VAL A 135 -4.81 13.07 17.10
N VAL A 136 -3.93 12.17 17.53
CA VAL A 136 -2.79 11.72 16.72
C VAL A 136 -3.07 10.34 16.14
N ILE A 137 -2.99 10.23 14.81
CA ILE A 137 -3.22 9.01 14.03
C ILE A 137 -1.89 8.61 13.37
N THR A 138 -1.34 7.46 13.76
CA THR A 138 0.01 7.04 13.39
C THR A 138 0.08 5.85 12.44
N ASP A 139 -1.06 5.38 11.95
CA ASP A 139 -1.18 4.14 11.18
C ASP A 139 -2.07 4.26 9.95
N LEU A 140 -2.70 5.42 9.72
CA LEU A 140 -3.50 5.68 8.52
C LEU A 140 -2.80 6.66 7.57
N HIS A 141 -3.12 6.53 6.29
CA HIS A 141 -2.75 7.51 5.28
C HIS A 141 -3.58 8.80 5.42
N PRO A 142 -3.01 9.99 5.19
CA PRO A 142 -3.75 11.26 5.23
C PRO A 142 -5.03 11.28 4.38
N GLU A 143 -5.00 10.73 3.16
CA GLU A 143 -6.20 10.61 2.32
C GLU A 143 -7.33 9.81 2.98
N GLY A 144 -6.99 8.79 3.77
CA GLY A 144 -7.98 7.95 4.42
C GLY A 144 -8.73 8.71 5.51
N VAL A 145 -8.01 9.45 6.35
CA VAL A 145 -8.59 10.29 7.40
C VAL A 145 -9.40 11.44 6.77
N ARG A 146 -8.88 12.06 5.70
CA ARG A 146 -9.61 13.09 4.93
C ARG A 146 -10.95 12.56 4.40
N GLY A 147 -10.94 11.38 3.77
CA GLY A 147 -12.15 10.75 3.23
C GLY A 147 -13.16 10.38 4.32
N LEU A 148 -12.68 9.86 5.45
CA LEU A 148 -13.52 9.54 6.61
C LEU A 148 -14.19 10.80 7.19
N LEU A 149 -13.43 11.88 7.40
CA LEU A 149 -13.98 13.13 7.91
C LEU A 149 -14.99 13.74 6.95
N ARG A 150 -14.71 13.77 5.64
CA ARG A 150 -15.69 14.22 4.63
C ARG A 150 -16.99 13.44 4.72
N TYR A 151 -16.90 12.11 4.83
CA TYR A 151 -18.07 11.27 4.97
C TYR A 151 -18.90 11.60 6.23
N PHE A 152 -18.26 11.89 7.37
CA PHE A 152 -19.01 12.30 8.58
C PHE A 152 -19.77 13.63 8.42
N TYR A 153 -19.32 14.50 7.52
CA TYR A 153 -19.94 15.81 7.30
C TYR A 153 -20.95 15.83 6.15
N SER A 154 -20.78 14.95 5.15
CA SER A 154 -21.63 14.93 3.96
C SER A 154 -22.54 13.70 3.85
N GLY A 155 -22.22 12.60 4.54
CA GLY A 155 -22.86 11.30 4.35
C GLY A 155 -22.57 10.63 2.99
N CYS A 156 -21.70 11.25 2.19
CA CYS A 156 -21.40 10.86 0.81
C CYS A 156 -19.95 10.42 0.66
N LEU A 157 -19.72 9.45 -0.23
CA LEU A 157 -18.36 9.05 -0.61
C LEU A 157 -17.83 10.04 -1.66
N GLU A 158 -16.79 10.81 -1.29
CA GLU A 158 -16.19 11.84 -2.14
C GLU A 158 -14.75 11.48 -2.52
N VAL A 159 -14.61 10.51 -3.44
CA VAL A 159 -13.30 10.04 -3.94
C VAL A 159 -13.24 10.17 -5.45
N GLY A 160 -12.08 10.60 -5.97
CA GLY A 160 -11.83 10.72 -7.41
C GLY A 160 -10.95 9.60 -7.98
N THR A 161 -10.25 8.86 -7.11
CA THR A 161 -9.25 7.85 -7.53
C THR A 161 -9.38 6.57 -6.71
N VAL A 162 -8.87 5.47 -7.26
CA VAL A 162 -8.79 4.16 -6.58
C VAL A 162 -7.94 4.26 -5.31
N HIS A 163 -6.84 5.03 -5.35
CA HIS A 163 -5.98 5.23 -4.19
C HIS A 163 -6.73 5.94 -3.04
N GLN A 164 -7.46 7.02 -3.34
CA GLN A 164 -8.29 7.69 -2.33
C GLN A 164 -9.36 6.77 -1.75
N ALA A 165 -10.02 5.97 -2.60
CA ALA A 165 -11.01 5.00 -2.16
C ALA A 165 -10.38 3.91 -1.26
N ALA A 166 -9.19 3.39 -1.59
CA ALA A 166 -8.49 2.40 -0.79
C ALA A 166 -8.08 2.97 0.58
N CYS A 167 -7.48 4.16 0.61
CA CYS A 167 -7.13 4.86 1.84
C CYS A 167 -8.36 5.10 2.73
N THR A 168 -9.47 5.57 2.12
CA THR A 168 -10.73 5.81 2.84
C THR A 168 -11.34 4.53 3.37
N ARG A 169 -11.26 3.42 2.60
CA ARG A 169 -11.71 2.10 3.04
C ARG A 169 -10.96 1.62 4.28
N THR A 170 -9.63 1.71 4.31
CA THR A 170 -8.80 1.35 5.47
C THR A 170 -9.19 2.17 6.70
N ALA A 171 -9.39 3.49 6.54
CA ALA A 171 -9.85 4.34 7.63
C ALA A 171 -11.26 3.97 8.11
N ALA A 172 -12.18 3.69 7.18
CA ALA A 172 -13.54 3.26 7.49
C ALA A 172 -13.56 1.93 8.26
N ALA A 173 -12.75 0.95 7.85
CA ALA A 173 -12.61 -0.32 8.54
C ALA A 173 -12.06 -0.12 9.96
N LYS A 174 -10.99 0.67 10.11
CA LYS A 174 -10.39 0.99 11.42
C LYS A 174 -11.38 1.66 12.38
N TYR A 175 -12.18 2.60 11.89
CA TYR A 175 -13.15 3.33 12.70
C TYR A 175 -14.56 2.72 12.66
N LEU A 176 -14.70 1.48 12.18
CA LEU A 176 -15.95 0.71 12.21
C LEU A 176 -17.12 1.42 11.49
N VAL A 177 -16.87 1.91 10.27
CA VAL A 177 -17.87 2.56 9.40
C VAL A 177 -18.17 1.65 8.19
N PRO A 178 -18.93 0.54 8.38
CA PRO A 178 -19.07 -0.51 7.37
C PRO A 178 -19.74 -0.04 6.07
N GLN A 179 -20.67 0.92 6.16
CA GLN A 179 -21.33 1.46 4.97
C GLN A 179 -20.34 2.21 4.05
N LEU A 180 -19.42 2.98 4.63
CA LEU A 180 -18.38 3.68 3.89
C LEU A 180 -17.38 2.68 3.30
N GLU A 181 -16.99 1.67 4.07
CA GLU A 181 -16.11 0.58 3.62
C GLU A 181 -16.66 -0.11 2.37
N GLN A 182 -17.94 -0.52 2.41
CA GLN A 182 -18.63 -1.16 1.29
C GLN A 182 -18.73 -0.25 0.06
N ARG A 183 -19.05 1.03 0.24
CA ARG A 183 -19.10 2.00 -0.86
C ARG A 183 -17.71 2.18 -1.50
N CYS A 184 -16.65 2.25 -0.70
CA CYS A 184 -15.28 2.33 -1.21
C CYS A 184 -14.91 1.07 -2.00
N LEU A 185 -15.22 -0.13 -1.47
CA LEU A 185 -14.94 -1.38 -2.16
C LEU A 185 -15.68 -1.48 -3.50
N LYS A 186 -16.96 -1.08 -3.53
CA LYS A 186 -17.75 -1.02 -4.77
C LYS A 186 -17.10 -0.10 -5.79
N PHE A 187 -16.68 1.10 -5.39
CA PHE A 187 -15.99 2.05 -6.27
C PHE A 187 -14.68 1.47 -6.80
N ILE A 188 -13.86 0.85 -5.94
CA ILE A 188 -12.58 0.23 -6.34
C ILE A 188 -12.83 -0.85 -7.40
N ASN A 189 -13.81 -1.73 -7.18
CA ASN A 189 -14.15 -2.80 -8.12
C ASN A 189 -14.65 -2.28 -9.47
N SER A 190 -15.40 -1.17 -9.50
CA SER A 190 -15.92 -0.62 -10.74
C SER A 190 -14.94 0.26 -11.51
N SER A 191 -14.00 0.90 -10.81
CA SER A 191 -13.18 1.98 -11.36
C SER A 191 -11.71 1.62 -11.55
N MET A 192 -11.25 0.45 -11.10
CA MET A 192 -9.85 0.04 -11.21
C MET A 192 -9.40 -0.13 -12.66
N ALA A 193 -8.46 0.71 -13.10
CA ALA A 193 -7.79 0.58 -14.37
C ALA A 193 -6.41 -0.11 -14.23
N PRO A 194 -5.81 -0.60 -15.33
CA PRO A 194 -4.52 -1.30 -15.26
C PRO A 194 -3.38 -0.50 -14.60
N ASN A 195 -3.39 0.83 -14.73
CA ASN A 195 -2.39 1.70 -14.11
C ASN A 195 -2.61 1.93 -12.60
N ASP A 196 -3.79 1.59 -12.07
CA ASP A 196 -4.13 1.69 -10.64
C ASP A 196 -3.77 0.43 -9.85
N VAL A 197 -3.55 -0.70 -10.53
CA VAL A 197 -3.30 -2.00 -9.91
C VAL A 197 -2.05 -1.96 -9.02
N CYS A 198 -0.92 -1.50 -9.55
CA CYS A 198 0.33 -1.53 -8.80
C CYS A 198 0.34 -0.56 -7.61
N PRO A 199 -0.10 0.71 -7.73
CA PRO A 199 -0.19 1.62 -6.58
C PRO A 199 -1.19 1.15 -5.54
N PHE A 200 -2.28 0.50 -5.95
CA PHE A 200 -3.23 -0.13 -5.04
C PHE A 200 -2.56 -1.27 -4.25
N LEU A 201 -1.87 -2.19 -4.93
CA LEU A 201 -1.17 -3.30 -4.29
C LEU A 201 -0.07 -2.81 -3.34
N ASP A 202 0.75 -1.84 -3.77
CA ASP A 202 1.79 -1.24 -2.94
C ASP A 202 1.18 -0.67 -1.65
N TYR A 203 0.06 0.04 -1.75
CA TYR A 203 -0.66 0.57 -0.59
C TYR A 203 -1.19 -0.55 0.33
N ILE A 204 -1.95 -1.51 -0.21
CA ILE A 204 -2.62 -2.57 0.55
C ILE A 204 -1.62 -3.48 1.28
N MET A 205 -0.52 -3.84 0.61
CA MET A 205 0.55 -4.63 1.21
C MET A 205 1.31 -3.83 2.28
N THR A 206 1.49 -2.52 2.08
CA THR A 206 2.16 -1.65 3.06
C THR A 206 1.37 -1.52 4.36
N VAL A 207 0.04 -1.44 4.28
CA VAL A 207 -0.85 -1.40 5.47
C VAL A 207 -1.12 -2.78 6.07
N GLY A 208 -0.75 -3.86 5.36
CA GLY A 208 -0.93 -5.23 5.84
C GLY A 208 -2.37 -5.75 5.75
N GLU A 209 -3.19 -5.21 4.85
CA GLU A 209 -4.55 -5.71 4.58
C GLU A 209 -4.56 -6.81 3.51
N ASP A 210 -5.45 -7.80 3.64
CA ASP A 210 -5.64 -8.87 2.64
C ASP A 210 -6.77 -8.56 1.65
N ALA A 211 -6.87 -7.31 1.21
CA ALA A 211 -7.90 -6.84 0.31
C ALA A 211 -7.42 -6.87 -1.16
N LEU A 212 -6.84 -7.99 -1.59
CA LEU A 212 -6.12 -8.11 -2.86
C LEU A 212 -7.00 -8.52 -4.06
N THR A 213 -8.23 -8.99 -3.80
CA THR A 213 -9.18 -9.46 -4.82
C THR A 213 -9.44 -8.47 -5.96
N PRO A 214 -9.66 -7.17 -5.72
CA PRO A 214 -9.90 -6.21 -6.80
C PRO A 214 -8.74 -6.15 -7.80
N ALA A 215 -7.51 -6.16 -7.28
CA ALA A 215 -6.30 -6.18 -8.10
C ALA A 215 -6.15 -7.50 -8.87
N THR A 216 -6.44 -8.64 -8.24
CA THR A 216 -6.41 -9.95 -8.91
C THR A 216 -7.34 -9.97 -10.12
N ILE A 217 -8.58 -9.51 -9.95
CA ILE A 217 -9.57 -9.44 -11.02
C ILE A 217 -9.06 -8.55 -12.16
N ALA A 218 -8.50 -7.37 -11.84
CA ALA A 218 -7.95 -6.47 -12.84
C ALA A 218 -6.74 -7.05 -13.60
N ILE A 219 -5.85 -7.78 -12.90
CA ILE A 219 -4.70 -8.46 -13.51
C ILE A 219 -5.16 -9.53 -14.48
N VAL A 220 -6.05 -10.43 -14.05
CA VAL A 220 -6.54 -11.53 -14.88
C VAL A 220 -7.31 -11.00 -16.09
N LYS A 221 -8.06 -9.91 -15.91
CA LYS A 221 -8.84 -9.27 -16.99
C LYS A 221 -7.95 -8.69 -18.09
N ASP A 222 -6.82 -8.07 -17.76
CA ASP A 222 -5.96 -7.40 -18.76
C ASP A 222 -4.47 -7.36 -18.36
N SER A 223 -3.88 -8.56 -18.25
CA SER A 223 -2.48 -8.74 -17.87
C SER A 223 -1.49 -7.95 -18.74
N PRO A 224 -1.61 -7.91 -20.09
CA PRO A 224 -0.69 -7.15 -20.93
C PRO A 224 -0.68 -5.65 -20.61
N LYS A 225 -1.85 -5.03 -20.35
CA LYS A 225 -1.92 -3.61 -19.98
C LYS A 225 -1.38 -3.33 -18.59
N VAL A 226 -1.56 -4.24 -17.63
CA VAL A 226 -0.97 -4.09 -16.29
C VAL A 226 0.56 -4.12 -16.38
N LEU A 227 1.12 -5.10 -17.08
CA LEU A 227 2.57 -5.25 -17.28
C LEU A 227 3.20 -4.08 -18.04
N SER A 228 2.46 -3.49 -18.98
CA SER A 228 2.93 -2.34 -19.77
C SER A 228 2.70 -0.98 -19.08
N SER A 229 2.01 -0.97 -17.94
CA SER A 229 1.66 0.27 -17.24
C SER A 229 2.89 1.01 -16.73
N ARG A 230 2.78 2.34 -16.58
CA ARG A 230 3.85 3.14 -15.98
C ARG A 230 4.07 2.72 -14.52
N ALA A 231 2.98 2.43 -13.81
CA ALA A 231 3.03 2.08 -12.40
C ALA A 231 3.77 0.76 -12.13
N PHE A 232 3.71 -0.21 -13.05
CA PHE A 232 4.47 -1.47 -12.92
C PHE A 232 5.99 -1.24 -12.88
N LYS A 233 6.51 -0.25 -13.62
CA LYS A 233 7.95 0.07 -13.61
C LYS A 233 8.42 0.66 -12.28
N SER A 234 7.52 1.20 -11.48
CA SER A 234 7.84 1.94 -10.26
C SER A 234 7.34 1.30 -8.97
N CYS A 235 6.72 0.12 -9.03
CA CYS A 235 6.18 -0.53 -7.84
C CYS A 235 7.23 -1.29 -7.04
N THR A 236 6.83 -1.78 -5.87
CA THR A 236 7.71 -2.56 -4.98
C THR A 236 7.95 -3.97 -5.51
N GLU A 237 9.01 -4.62 -5.02
CA GLU A 237 9.30 -6.02 -5.34
C GLU A 237 8.14 -6.96 -4.96
N ALA A 238 7.50 -6.72 -3.80
CA ALA A 238 6.34 -7.49 -3.34
C ALA A 238 5.17 -7.41 -4.33
N THR A 239 4.90 -6.21 -4.85
CA THR A 239 3.86 -6.00 -5.86
C THR A 239 4.18 -6.71 -7.17
N ILE A 240 5.43 -6.67 -7.66
CA ILE A 240 5.78 -7.43 -8.87
C ILE A 240 5.62 -8.92 -8.66
N LYS A 241 6.13 -9.48 -7.56
CA LYS A 241 5.95 -10.91 -7.26
C LYS A 241 4.48 -11.29 -7.28
N TYR A 242 3.63 -10.45 -6.70
CA TYR A 242 2.18 -10.67 -6.73
C TYR A 242 1.62 -10.63 -8.14
N VAL A 243 1.92 -9.60 -8.93
CA VAL A 243 1.45 -9.49 -10.32
C VAL A 243 1.91 -10.71 -11.14
N LEU A 244 3.17 -11.11 -11.06
CA LEU A 244 3.74 -12.24 -11.83
C LEU A 244 3.06 -13.59 -11.52
N LYS A 245 2.56 -13.76 -10.30
CA LYS A 245 1.78 -14.96 -9.91
C LYS A 245 0.39 -15.00 -10.53
N HIS A 246 -0.19 -13.84 -10.83
CA HIS A 246 -1.58 -13.72 -11.26
C HIS A 246 -1.76 -13.35 -12.74
N VAL A 247 -0.68 -13.03 -13.47
CA VAL A 247 -0.77 -12.76 -14.90
C VAL A 247 -1.11 -14.01 -15.72
N THR A 248 -2.07 -13.85 -16.63
CA THR A 248 -2.66 -14.88 -17.50
C THR A 248 -2.78 -14.36 -18.93
N ASN A 249 -2.93 -15.26 -19.91
CA ASN A 249 -3.15 -14.91 -21.32
C ASN A 249 -2.13 -13.90 -21.89
N VAL A 250 -0.85 -14.09 -21.59
CA VAL A 250 0.22 -13.19 -22.03
C VAL A 250 1.47 -13.96 -22.45
N ALA A 251 2.12 -13.51 -23.53
CA ALA A 251 3.38 -14.09 -23.98
C ALA A 251 4.48 -13.85 -22.93
N GLU A 252 5.26 -14.88 -22.62
CA GLU A 252 6.31 -14.80 -21.60
C GLU A 252 7.39 -13.76 -21.97
N THR A 253 7.61 -13.53 -23.27
CA THR A 253 8.48 -12.45 -23.75
C THR A 253 8.05 -11.06 -23.26
N LEU A 254 6.74 -10.80 -23.16
CA LEU A 254 6.22 -9.53 -22.64
C LEU A 254 6.45 -9.44 -21.13
N VAL A 255 6.17 -10.51 -20.38
CA VAL A 255 6.41 -10.60 -18.93
C VAL A 255 7.87 -10.30 -18.62
N LEU A 256 8.79 -10.99 -19.30
CA LEU A 256 10.22 -10.82 -19.17
C LEU A 256 10.68 -9.40 -19.50
N ARG A 257 10.18 -8.82 -20.59
CA ARG A 257 10.49 -7.42 -20.95
C ARG A 257 9.98 -6.42 -19.92
N ALA A 258 8.80 -6.66 -19.34
CA ALA A 258 8.25 -5.81 -18.29
C ALA A 258 9.10 -5.86 -17.03
N VAL A 259 9.52 -7.07 -16.60
CA VAL A 259 10.39 -7.26 -15.44
C VAL A 259 11.78 -6.67 -15.67
N TYR A 260 12.35 -6.83 -16.86
CA TYR A 260 13.58 -6.14 -17.25
C TYR A 260 13.43 -4.62 -17.12
N ALA A 261 12.34 -4.05 -17.65
CA ALA A 261 12.10 -2.60 -17.59
C ALA A 261 11.94 -2.09 -16.16
N TRP A 262 11.32 -2.87 -15.27
CA TRP A 262 11.25 -2.54 -13.85
C TRP A 262 12.63 -2.61 -13.18
N GLY A 263 13.40 -3.69 -13.38
CA GLY A 263 14.72 -3.81 -12.76
C GLY A 263 15.66 -2.69 -13.23
N TRP A 264 15.57 -2.32 -14.51
CA TRP A 264 16.27 -1.16 -15.07
C TRP A 264 15.87 0.15 -14.37
N GLN A 265 14.58 0.34 -14.12
CA GLN A 265 14.07 1.49 -13.39
C GLN A 265 14.59 1.50 -11.94
N CYS A 266 14.70 0.35 -11.28
CA CYS A 266 15.27 0.23 -9.94
C CYS A 266 16.74 0.68 -9.89
N LEU A 267 17.55 0.32 -10.88
CA LEU A 267 18.97 0.71 -10.94
C LEU A 267 19.20 2.20 -11.18
N THR A 268 18.32 2.81 -11.98
CA THR A 268 18.44 4.21 -12.40
C THR A 268 17.77 5.19 -11.43
N ARG A 269 17.03 4.69 -10.42
CA ARG A 269 16.45 5.52 -9.36
C ARG A 269 17.55 6.31 -8.64
N GLY A 270 17.49 7.64 -8.76
CA GLY A 270 18.43 8.56 -8.12
C GLY A 270 19.73 8.81 -8.89
N LYS A 271 19.90 8.22 -10.09
CA LYS A 271 21.01 8.51 -11.00
C LYS A 271 20.48 9.40 -12.13
N GLU A 272 20.70 10.71 -12.05
CA GLU A 272 20.45 11.62 -13.16
C GLU A 272 21.45 11.30 -14.29
N SER A 273 20.98 10.72 -15.39
CA SER A 273 21.77 10.66 -16.62
C SER A 273 20.90 10.84 -17.86
N CYS A 274 21.24 11.88 -18.63
CA CYS A 274 20.69 12.23 -19.92
C CYS A 274 21.42 11.46 -21.03
N THR A 275 21.16 10.16 -21.20
CA THR A 275 21.57 9.47 -22.43
C THR A 275 20.49 8.48 -22.88
N THR A 276 20.08 8.61 -24.14
CA THR A 276 19.10 7.77 -24.83
C THR A 276 19.64 6.42 -25.30
N GLU A 277 20.95 6.18 -25.13
CA GLU A 277 21.61 4.91 -25.47
C GLU A 277 21.66 3.97 -24.26
N ARG A 278 21.53 2.65 -24.50
CA ARG A 278 21.70 1.62 -23.46
C ARG A 278 23.11 1.77 -22.88
N PRO A 279 23.27 2.19 -21.61
CA PRO A 279 24.58 2.24 -20.98
C PRO A 279 25.18 0.84 -20.98
N LYS A 280 26.48 0.72 -21.30
CA LYS A 280 27.21 -0.50 -20.99
C LYS A 280 27.31 -0.58 -19.46
N LEU A 281 26.54 -1.48 -18.84
CA LEU A 281 26.61 -1.70 -17.40
C LEU A 281 28.03 -2.11 -17.03
N GLY A 282 28.61 -1.43 -16.05
CA GLY A 282 29.80 -1.92 -15.35
C GLY A 282 29.49 -3.22 -14.60
N ASP A 283 30.52 -3.95 -14.17
CA ASP A 283 30.30 -5.25 -13.52
C ASP A 283 29.49 -5.13 -12.21
N HIS A 284 29.72 -4.07 -11.42
CA HIS A 284 28.92 -3.77 -10.23
C HIS A 284 27.43 -3.52 -10.55
N GLU A 285 27.14 -2.81 -11.64
CA GLU A 285 25.74 -2.53 -12.04
C GLU A 285 25.04 -3.80 -12.51
N LYS A 286 25.77 -4.73 -13.15
CA LYS A 286 25.24 -6.06 -13.50
C LYS A 286 24.92 -6.89 -12.26
N GLU A 287 25.77 -6.83 -11.24
CA GLU A 287 25.53 -7.51 -9.95
C GLU A 287 24.30 -6.95 -9.25
N GLU A 288 24.16 -5.62 -9.14
CA GLU A 288 22.96 -4.97 -8.60
C GLU A 288 21.71 -5.35 -9.41
N PHE A 289 21.84 -5.38 -10.74
CA PHE A 289 20.72 -5.71 -11.62
C PHE A 289 20.25 -7.14 -11.41
N ARG A 290 21.21 -8.07 -11.35
CA ARG A 290 20.92 -9.47 -11.06
C ARG A 290 20.28 -9.61 -9.69
N ALA A 291 20.81 -8.96 -8.66
CA ALA A 291 20.27 -9.03 -7.30
C ALA A 291 18.81 -8.55 -7.23
N ALA A 292 18.43 -7.55 -8.04
CA ALA A 292 17.04 -7.09 -8.13
C ALA A 292 16.11 -8.08 -8.84
N LEU A 293 16.60 -8.81 -9.85
CA LEU A 293 15.78 -9.74 -10.65
C LEU A 293 15.74 -11.16 -10.09
N GLU A 294 16.78 -11.59 -9.38
CA GLU A 294 16.93 -12.94 -8.86
C GLU A 294 15.76 -13.40 -7.99
N PRO A 295 15.17 -12.56 -7.10
CA PRO A 295 13.98 -12.94 -6.34
C PRO A 295 12.73 -13.23 -7.20
N LEU A 296 12.74 -12.83 -8.48
CA LEU A 296 11.65 -13.00 -9.43
C LEU A 296 11.83 -14.22 -10.34
N PHE A 297 13.04 -14.80 -10.42
CA PHE A 297 13.33 -15.97 -11.27
C PHE A 297 12.42 -17.19 -11.06
N PRO A 298 11.90 -17.48 -9.84
CA PRO A 298 10.93 -18.56 -9.65
C PRO A 298 9.61 -18.35 -10.41
N GLU A 299 9.25 -17.09 -10.69
CA GLU A 299 8.01 -16.72 -11.35
C GLU A 299 8.17 -16.53 -12.88
N LEU A 300 9.40 -16.53 -13.40
CA LEU A 300 9.72 -16.30 -14.81
C LEU A 300 9.92 -17.61 -15.57
N ARG A 301 9.07 -17.87 -16.57
CA ARG A 301 9.03 -19.14 -17.31
C ARG A 301 10.01 -19.14 -18.49
N PHE A 302 11.31 -19.06 -18.23
CA PHE A 302 12.33 -19.05 -19.29
C PHE A 302 12.20 -20.21 -20.29
N LEU A 303 11.71 -21.38 -19.84
CA LEU A 303 11.52 -22.56 -20.69
C LEU A 303 10.32 -22.47 -21.65
N ALA A 304 9.45 -21.46 -21.48
CA ALA A 304 8.34 -21.16 -22.40
C ALA A 304 8.78 -20.32 -23.61
N LEU A 305 10.04 -19.87 -23.63
CA LEU A 305 10.62 -19.13 -24.75
C LEU A 305 11.12 -20.07 -25.86
N THR A 306 11.16 -19.54 -27.07
CA THR A 306 11.98 -20.11 -28.14
C THR A 306 13.48 -19.84 -27.90
N PRO A 307 14.39 -20.64 -28.50
CA PRO A 307 15.83 -20.38 -28.41
C PRO A 307 16.22 -18.97 -28.88
N GLN A 308 15.57 -18.47 -29.93
CA GLN A 308 15.83 -17.13 -30.45
C GLN A 308 15.42 -16.05 -29.45
N GLU A 309 14.21 -16.12 -28.90
CA GLU A 309 13.73 -15.17 -27.89
C GLU A 309 14.60 -15.18 -26.62
N PHE A 310 15.11 -16.35 -26.22
CA PHE A 310 16.02 -16.45 -25.08
C PHE A 310 17.36 -15.76 -25.35
N VAL A 311 17.95 -15.99 -26.53
CA VAL A 311 19.25 -15.43 -26.92
C VAL A 311 19.18 -13.92 -27.09
N GLU A 312 18.15 -13.40 -27.78
CA GLU A 312 17.95 -11.96 -28.01
C GLU A 312 17.46 -11.22 -26.75
N GLY A 313 16.85 -11.94 -25.80
CA GLY A 313 16.29 -11.41 -24.57
C GLY A 313 17.17 -11.74 -23.35
N PRO A 314 16.70 -12.60 -22.41
CA PRO A 314 17.34 -12.83 -21.12
C PRO A 314 18.84 -13.10 -21.13
N ASN A 315 19.34 -13.82 -22.13
CA ASN A 315 20.76 -14.14 -22.24
C ASN A 315 21.63 -12.89 -22.51
N ALA A 316 21.08 -11.92 -23.24
CA ALA A 316 21.79 -10.69 -23.61
C ALA A 316 21.80 -9.63 -22.49
N TRP A 317 21.06 -9.84 -21.40
CA TRP A 317 20.93 -8.84 -20.32
C TRP A 317 22.12 -8.81 -19.37
N GLY A 318 23.02 -9.79 -19.45
CA GLY A 318 24.19 -9.89 -18.57
C GLY A 318 23.85 -10.24 -17.12
N VAL A 319 22.63 -10.73 -16.85
CA VAL A 319 22.17 -11.13 -15.51
C VAL A 319 22.31 -12.63 -15.26
N LEU A 320 22.47 -13.45 -16.29
CA LEU A 320 22.66 -14.89 -16.19
C LEU A 320 24.15 -15.24 -16.27
N THR A 321 24.59 -16.19 -15.46
CA THR A 321 25.93 -16.79 -15.61
C THR A 321 25.95 -17.69 -16.84
N ASP A 322 27.14 -17.92 -17.42
CA ASP A 322 27.26 -18.81 -18.57
C ASP A 322 26.76 -20.23 -18.27
N ALA A 323 26.91 -20.71 -17.04
CA ALA A 323 26.40 -22.02 -16.62
C ALA A 323 24.87 -22.07 -16.61
N GLU A 324 24.22 -21.03 -16.07
CA GLU A 324 22.76 -20.91 -16.07
C GLU A 324 22.21 -20.77 -17.49
N ALA A 325 22.81 -19.89 -18.30
CA ALA A 325 22.41 -19.68 -19.68
C ALA A 325 22.48 -20.96 -20.50
N ARG A 326 23.58 -21.71 -20.39
CA ARG A 326 23.73 -23.04 -21.01
C ARG A 326 22.64 -24.00 -20.52
N ALA A 327 22.42 -24.10 -19.20
CA ALA A 327 21.42 -24.99 -18.63
C ALA A 327 20.01 -24.70 -19.15
N ILE A 328 19.63 -23.42 -19.22
CA ILE A 328 18.32 -22.98 -19.68
C ILE A 328 18.16 -23.26 -21.17
N VAL A 329 19.08 -22.82 -22.02
CA VAL A 329 18.94 -23.00 -23.48
C VAL A 329 18.96 -24.48 -23.89
N SER A 330 19.76 -25.32 -23.23
CA SER A 330 19.73 -26.77 -23.47
C SER A 330 18.37 -27.35 -23.10
N ASN A 331 17.76 -26.91 -21.99
CA ASN A 331 16.43 -27.36 -21.60
C ASN A 331 15.31 -26.82 -22.51
N ILE A 332 15.48 -25.63 -23.10
CA ILE A 332 14.58 -25.13 -24.15
C ILE A 332 14.64 -26.07 -25.36
N LEU A 333 15.84 -26.36 -25.87
CA LEU A 333 16.05 -27.21 -27.05
C LEU A 333 15.65 -28.67 -26.84
N LYS A 334 16.01 -29.25 -25.69
CA LYS A 334 15.70 -30.63 -25.32
C LYS A 334 15.41 -30.70 -23.82
N ALA A 335 14.15 -30.96 -23.48
CA ALA A 335 13.69 -31.07 -22.09
C ALA A 335 14.50 -32.12 -21.31
N GLY A 336 14.95 -31.77 -20.11
CA GLY A 336 15.68 -32.67 -19.21
C GLY A 336 17.12 -32.97 -19.65
N SER A 337 17.67 -32.25 -20.63
CA SER A 337 19.04 -32.45 -21.10
C SER A 337 20.10 -32.04 -20.08
N MET A 338 19.79 -31.08 -19.20
CA MET A 338 20.64 -30.63 -18.11
C MET A 338 19.83 -30.36 -16.84
N PRO A 339 20.43 -30.46 -15.64
CA PRO A 339 19.77 -30.02 -14.42
C PRO A 339 19.44 -28.52 -14.50
N MET A 340 18.22 -28.15 -14.10
CA MET A 340 17.82 -26.74 -14.04
C MET A 340 18.57 -26.01 -12.91
N PRO A 341 19.03 -24.76 -13.13
CA PRO A 341 19.66 -23.99 -12.07
C PRO A 341 18.73 -23.76 -10.88
N ALA A 342 19.30 -23.68 -9.68
CA ALA A 342 18.54 -23.46 -8.45
C ALA A 342 17.85 -22.09 -8.46
N GLY A 343 16.61 -22.01 -7.97
CA GLY A 343 15.85 -20.76 -7.93
C GLY A 343 15.13 -20.37 -9.24
N PHE A 344 15.32 -21.12 -10.33
CA PHE A 344 14.63 -20.86 -11.59
C PHE A 344 13.31 -21.62 -11.72
N CYS A 345 12.33 -20.99 -12.37
CA CYS A 345 11.09 -21.65 -12.75
C CYS A 345 11.33 -22.86 -13.65
N LYS A 346 10.59 -23.94 -13.43
CA LYS A 346 10.66 -25.18 -14.24
C LYS A 346 9.47 -25.36 -15.19
N ILE A 347 8.51 -24.43 -15.16
CA ILE A 347 7.30 -24.46 -15.98
C ILE A 347 7.68 -24.14 -17.43
N ARG A 348 7.19 -24.95 -18.37
CA ARG A 348 7.44 -24.80 -19.82
C ARG A 348 6.24 -24.23 -20.55
N GLU A 349 5.07 -24.35 -19.93
CA GLU A 349 3.80 -23.96 -20.49
C GLU A 349 3.66 -22.44 -20.54
N ALA A 350 3.16 -21.94 -21.67
CA ALA A 350 2.76 -20.55 -21.80
C ALA A 350 1.67 -20.19 -20.78
N ARG A 351 1.54 -18.90 -20.48
CA ARG A 351 0.47 -18.40 -19.61
C ARG A 351 -0.84 -18.41 -20.40
N ALA A 352 -1.67 -19.41 -20.11
CA ALA A 352 -3.06 -19.49 -20.54
C ALA A 352 -3.95 -18.50 -19.79
#